data_AF-A0A2P6QNY9-F1
#
_entry.id   AF-A0A2P6QNY9-F1
#
_cell.length_a   1.000
_cell.length_b   1.000
_cell.length_c   1.000
_cell.angle_alpha   90.00
_cell.angle_beta   90.00
_cell.angle_gamma   90.00
#
_symmetry.space_group_name_H-M   'P 1'
#
loop_
_entity.id
_entity.type
_entity.pdbx_description
1 polymer ?
#
loop_
_entity_poly.entity_id
_entity_poly.type
_entity_poly.pdbx_seq_one_letter_code
_entity_poly.pdbx_strand_id
1 'polypeptide(L)'
;MSAKNLSSGTTYTAYLVYQLAEVRSGLARTPIVLRVNYRQSAIVSVHSVILDPMPQEARHGGDGWMEIEMGQFFIEQGNDDAAIECSVTEVSNLKGGLIVEGIELRPMHM
;
A
#
# COMPACT_ATOMS: atom_id res chain seq x y z
N MET A 1 -11.84 3.63 2.44
CA MET A 1 -12.15 5.03 2.06
C MET A 1 -13.22 5.05 0.97
N SER A 2 -13.96 6.16 0.86
CA SER A 2 -14.97 6.33 -0.20
C SER A 2 -14.31 6.86 -1.48
N ALA A 3 -14.64 6.26 -2.63
CA ALA A 3 -14.09 6.64 -3.93
C ALA A 3 -14.55 8.03 -4.39
N LYS A 4 -15.64 8.57 -3.84
CA LYS A 4 -16.15 9.93 -4.15
C LYS A 4 -15.16 11.07 -3.90
N ASN A 5 -14.14 10.83 -3.08
CA ASN A 5 -13.09 11.81 -2.79
C ASN A 5 -11.92 11.74 -3.80
N LEU A 6 -12.01 10.84 -4.78
CA LEU A 6 -11.02 10.66 -5.83
C LEU A 6 -11.62 11.12 -7.17
N SER A 7 -10.75 11.55 -8.08
CA SER A 7 -11.16 11.98 -9.41
C SER A 7 -11.62 10.76 -10.22
N SER A 8 -12.81 10.84 -10.82
CA SER A 8 -13.30 9.80 -11.71
C SER A 8 -12.55 9.80 -13.05
N GLY A 9 -12.60 8.68 -13.76
CA GLY A 9 -11.84 8.48 -14.99
C GLY A 9 -10.31 8.42 -14.78
N THR A 10 -9.86 8.22 -13.55
CA THR A 10 -8.44 8.29 -13.18
C THR A 10 -7.97 6.96 -12.61
N THR A 11 -6.79 6.50 -13.03
CA THR A 11 -6.11 5.39 -12.37
C THR A 11 -5.26 5.92 -11.23
N TYR A 12 -5.41 5.32 -10.06
CA TYR A 12 -4.61 5.62 -8.89
C TYR A 12 -3.64 4.48 -8.60
N THR A 13 -2.45 4.84 -8.15
CA THR A 13 -1.50 3.90 -7.55
C THR A 13 -1.50 4.10 -6.05
N ALA A 14 -1.66 3.01 -5.30
CA ALA A 14 -1.52 3.00 -3.84
C ALA A 14 -0.08 2.69 -3.44
N TYR A 15 0.48 3.48 -2.53
CA TYR A 15 1.80 3.28 -1.96
C TYR A 15 1.69 3.12 -0.45
N LEU A 16 2.39 2.13 0.12
CA LEU A 16 2.67 2.11 1.55
C LEU A 16 3.91 2.99 1.79
N VAL A 17 3.77 3.97 2.67
CA VAL A 17 4.87 4.85 3.11
C VAL A 17 5.28 4.47 4.52
N TYR A 18 6.54 4.06 4.69
CA TYR A 18 7.02 3.45 5.92
C TYR A 18 8.49 3.75 6.22
N GLN A 19 8.84 3.58 7.48
CA GLN A 19 10.21 3.58 8.00
C GLN A 19 10.47 2.29 8.77
N LEU A 20 11.75 1.95 8.91
CA LEU A 20 12.19 0.87 9.76
C LEU A 20 13.03 1.42 10.90
N ALA A 21 12.61 1.16 12.13
CA ALA A 21 13.39 1.50 13.30
C ALA A 21 14.75 0.79 13.28
N GLU A 22 15.74 1.36 13.97
CA GLU A 22 17.05 0.72 14.16
C GLU A 22 16.91 -0.63 14.87
N VAL A 23 16.06 -0.68 15.91
CA VAL A 23 15.69 -1.92 16.60
C VAL A 23 14.41 -2.48 15.97
N ARG A 24 14.56 -3.56 15.22
CA ARG A 24 13.45 -4.24 14.53
C ARG A 24 13.61 -5.75 14.56
N SER A 25 12.49 -6.45 14.47
CA SER A 25 12.45 -7.92 14.52
C SER A 25 11.29 -8.48 13.69
N GLY A 26 11.46 -9.72 13.21
CA GLY A 26 10.43 -10.45 12.46
C GLY A 26 10.25 -10.02 10.99
N LEU A 27 10.55 -8.76 10.65
CA LEU A 27 10.37 -8.20 9.30
C LEU A 27 11.23 -8.82 8.20
N ALA A 28 12.32 -9.52 8.57
CA ALA A 28 13.24 -10.17 7.63
C ALA A 28 12.90 -11.62 7.27
N ARG A 29 11.97 -12.24 8.00
CA ARG A 29 11.69 -13.68 7.86
C ARG A 29 10.33 -13.97 7.28
N THR A 30 9.33 -13.17 7.63
CA THR A 30 7.97 -13.37 7.13
C THR A 30 7.48 -12.11 6.44
N PRO A 31 6.82 -12.24 5.28
CA PRO A 31 6.36 -11.08 4.54
C PRO A 31 5.20 -10.39 5.26
N ILE A 32 5.02 -9.11 4.98
CA ILE A 32 3.74 -8.45 5.16
C ILE A 32 2.94 -8.59 3.86
N VAL A 33 1.62 -8.57 3.98
CA VAL A 33 0.73 -8.60 2.82
C VAL A 33 0.06 -7.25 2.65
N LEU A 34 0.28 -6.65 1.50
CA LEU A 34 -0.34 -5.43 1.03
C LEU A 34 -1.53 -5.82 0.14
N ARG A 35 -2.69 -5.20 0.36
CA ARG A 35 -3.88 -5.48 -0.44
C ARG A 35 -4.56 -4.20 -0.87
N VAL A 36 -5.10 -4.21 -2.07
CA VAL A 36 -6.02 -3.20 -2.59
C VAL A 36 -7.30 -3.89 -3.06
N ASN A 37 -8.39 -3.62 -2.36
CA ASN A 37 -9.72 -4.10 -2.70
C ASN A 37 -10.58 -2.94 -3.20
N TYR A 38 -11.23 -3.14 -4.34
CA TYR A 38 -12.24 -2.25 -4.87
C TYR A 38 -13.58 -2.98 -4.81
N ARG A 39 -14.50 -2.59 -3.92
CA ARG A 39 -15.65 -3.44 -3.53
C ARG A 39 -16.61 -3.89 -4.64
N GLN A 40 -16.45 -3.41 -5.88
CA GLN A 40 -17.25 -3.83 -7.04
C GLN A 40 -16.48 -4.71 -8.04
N SER A 41 -15.20 -4.99 -7.79
CA SER A 41 -14.40 -5.95 -8.54
C SER A 41 -13.73 -6.94 -7.57
N ALA A 42 -13.58 -8.20 -7.98
CA ALA A 42 -12.77 -9.14 -7.21
C ALA A 42 -11.36 -8.56 -7.03
N ILE A 43 -10.82 -8.66 -5.81
CA ILE A 43 -9.50 -8.17 -5.34
C ILE A 43 -8.58 -7.72 -6.48
N VAL A 44 -8.24 -6.42 -6.50
CA VAL A 44 -7.49 -5.82 -7.61
C VAL A 44 -6.00 -6.12 -7.50
N SER A 45 -5.46 -6.16 -6.27
CA SER A 45 -4.05 -6.46 -6.04
C SER A 45 -3.79 -7.11 -4.67
N VAL A 46 -2.93 -8.11 -4.66
CA VAL A 46 -2.29 -8.67 -3.46
C VAL A 46 -0.79 -8.71 -3.71
N HIS A 47 -0.03 -8.02 -2.87
CA HIS A 47 1.42 -7.95 -2.96
C HIS A 47 2.05 -8.36 -1.63
N SER A 48 3.02 -9.28 -1.67
CA SER A 48 3.63 -9.87 -0.47
C SER A 48 5.11 -9.55 -0.45
N VAL A 49 5.57 -8.87 0.60
CA VAL A 49 6.93 -8.31 0.65
C VAL A 49 7.62 -8.53 2.00
N ILE A 50 8.91 -8.87 1.95
CA ILE A 50 9.83 -8.85 3.10
C ILE A 50 10.45 -7.46 3.16
N LEU A 51 10.23 -6.72 4.25
CA LEU A 51 10.65 -5.31 4.34
C LEU A 51 12.10 -5.12 4.81
N ASP A 52 12.74 -6.14 5.38
CA ASP A 52 14.10 -6.06 5.92
C ASP A 52 14.98 -7.22 5.40
N PRO A 53 16.04 -6.99 4.63
CA PRO A 53 16.55 -5.69 4.17
C PRO A 53 15.56 -4.98 3.25
N MET A 54 15.83 -3.71 2.95
CA MET A 54 14.96 -2.93 2.09
C MET A 54 14.69 -3.66 0.76
N PRO A 55 13.42 -3.83 0.35
CA PRO A 55 13.06 -4.43 -0.93
C PRO A 55 13.69 -3.68 -2.10
N GLN A 56 14.08 -4.38 -3.17
CA GLN A 56 14.61 -3.73 -4.37
C GLN A 56 13.60 -2.78 -5.04
N GLU A 57 12.31 -3.10 -4.93
CA GLU A 57 11.20 -2.32 -5.46
C GLU A 57 10.82 -1.13 -4.56
N ALA A 58 11.35 -1.07 -3.33
CA ALA A 58 11.12 0.07 -2.45
C ALA A 58 11.96 1.27 -2.93
N ARG A 59 11.32 2.45 -2.96
CA ARG A 59 11.99 3.71 -3.27
C ARG A 59 12.31 4.43 -1.98
N HIS A 60 13.54 4.94 -1.87
CA HIS A 60 13.88 5.87 -0.79
C HIS A 60 13.23 7.22 -1.09
N GLY A 61 12.29 7.61 -0.23
CA GLY A 61 11.90 9.00 -0.08
C GLY A 61 13.01 9.80 0.63
N GLY A 62 12.82 11.12 0.71
CA GLY A 62 13.64 11.96 1.58
C GLY A 62 13.51 11.54 3.05
N ASP A 63 14.49 11.92 3.87
CA ASP A 63 14.45 11.82 5.34
C ASP A 63 14.23 10.41 5.92
N GLY A 64 14.62 9.38 5.16
CA GLY A 64 14.61 7.98 5.61
C GLY A 64 13.30 7.24 5.38
N TRP A 65 12.25 7.89 4.85
CA TRP A 65 11.04 7.21 4.42
C TRP A 65 11.27 6.33 3.20
N MET A 66 10.51 5.24 3.12
CA MET A 66 10.49 4.30 2.01
C MET A 66 9.07 4.16 1.48
N GLU A 67 8.96 3.97 0.19
CA GLU A 67 7.69 3.79 -0.51
C GLU A 67 7.69 2.46 -1.25
N ILE A 68 6.60 1.70 -1.13
CA ILE A 68 6.38 0.49 -1.92
C ILE A 68 4.99 0.51 -2.56
N GLU A 69 4.93 0.19 -3.84
CA GLU A 69 3.65 0.09 -4.56
C GLU A 69 2.85 -1.10 -4.06
N MET A 70 1.60 -0.85 -3.66
CA MET A 70 0.64 -1.88 -3.25
C MET A 70 -0.17 -2.41 -4.44
N GLY A 71 -0.37 -1.56 -5.45
CA GLY A 71 -1.12 -1.86 -6.66
C GLY A 71 -1.90 -0.65 -7.18
N GLN A 72 -2.57 -0.87 -8.30
CA GLN A 72 -3.29 0.17 -9.04
C GLN A 72 -4.77 -0.16 -9.16
N PHE A 73 -5.61 0.85 -9.21
CA PHE A 73 -7.05 0.70 -9.44
C PHE A 73 -7.61 1.91 -10.18
N PHE A 74 -8.67 1.67 -10.96
CA PHE A 74 -9.33 2.71 -11.76
C PHE A 74 -10.61 3.18 -11.08
N ILE A 75 -10.83 4.50 -11.06
CA ILE A 75 -12.09 5.10 -10.61
C ILE A 75 -13.00 5.30 -11.79
N GLU A 76 -14.07 4.50 -11.87
CA GLU A 76 -15.08 4.64 -12.92
C GLU A 76 -15.91 5.92 -12.75
N GLN A 77 -16.39 6.48 -13.86
CA GLN A 77 -17.31 7.61 -13.83
C GLN A 77 -18.71 7.16 -13.39
N GLY A 78 -19.36 7.97 -12.54
CA GLY A 78 -20.74 7.74 -12.10
C GLY A 78 -20.92 6.69 -11.00
N ASN A 79 -19.83 6.30 -10.32
CA ASN A 79 -19.83 5.25 -9.30
C ASN A 79 -19.44 5.80 -7.92
N ASP A 80 -20.26 6.69 -7.38
CA ASP A 80 -19.99 7.44 -6.15
C ASP A 80 -20.02 6.58 -4.87
N ASP A 81 -20.65 5.40 -4.95
CA ASP A 81 -20.77 4.43 -3.86
C ASP A 81 -19.60 3.43 -3.80
N ALA A 82 -18.65 3.52 -4.73
CA ALA A 82 -17.49 2.65 -4.71
C ALA A 82 -16.63 2.89 -3.46
N ALA A 83 -16.14 1.80 -2.87
CA ALA A 83 -15.29 1.83 -1.70
C ALA A 83 -13.98 1.13 -2.00
N ILE A 84 -12.88 1.81 -1.65
CA ILE A 84 -11.52 1.29 -1.77
C ILE A 84 -11.03 0.96 -0.37
N GLU A 85 -10.51 -0.24 -0.22
CA GLU A 85 -9.89 -0.70 1.01
C GLU A 85 -8.44 -1.08 0.69
N CYS A 86 -7.52 -0.35 1.30
CA CYS A 86 -6.11 -0.71 1.28
C CYS A 86 -5.76 -1.24 2.67
N SER A 87 -5.06 -2.38 2.73
CA SER A 87 -4.66 -2.95 4.01
C SER A 87 -3.22 -3.46 3.99
N VAL A 88 -2.60 -3.35 5.15
CA VAL A 88 -1.30 -3.94 5.47
C VAL A 88 -1.56 -4.97 6.55
N THR A 89 -1.29 -6.24 6.26
CA THR A 89 -1.62 -7.35 7.17
C THR A 89 -0.39 -8.18 7.46
N GLU A 90 -0.14 -8.41 8.75
CA GLU A 90 0.77 -9.45 9.19
C GLU A 90 0.08 -10.80 9.13
N VAL A 91 0.71 -11.77 8.47
CA VAL A 91 0.16 -13.12 8.28
C VAL A 91 0.75 -14.15 9.25
N SER A 92 1.61 -13.73 10.18
CA SER A 92 2.35 -14.64 11.07
C SER A 92 2.87 -13.91 12.32
N ASN A 93 3.68 -14.61 13.13
CA ASN A 93 4.62 -14.13 14.16
C ASN A 93 4.71 -12.62 14.41
N LEU A 94 4.75 -12.24 15.69
CA LEU A 94 4.96 -10.87 16.14
C LEU A 94 6.15 -10.21 15.43
N LYS A 95 5.92 -9.03 14.84
CA LYS A 95 6.95 -8.18 14.27
C LYS A 95 7.04 -6.87 15.04
N GLY A 96 8.20 -6.22 14.95
CA GLY A 96 8.45 -4.94 15.62
C GLY A 96 9.38 -4.06 14.80
N GLY A 97 9.22 -2.75 14.96
CA GLY A 97 10.07 -1.74 14.31
C GLY A 97 9.60 -1.29 12.92
N LEU A 98 8.38 -1.65 12.50
CA LEU A 98 7.73 -1.02 11.34
C LEU A 98 7.02 0.26 11.78
N ILE A 99 7.43 1.40 11.22
CA ILE A 99 6.79 2.70 11.42
C ILE A 99 6.03 3.03 10.15
N VAL A 100 4.74 3.33 10.24
CA VAL A 100 3.88 3.60 9.08
C VAL A 100 3.44 5.05 9.13
N GLU A 101 3.75 5.82 8.07
CA GLU A 101 3.17 7.15 7.88
C GLU A 101 1.73 7.02 7.39
N GLY A 102 1.52 6.18 6.36
CA GLY A 102 0.19 5.91 5.84
C GLY A 102 0.20 5.18 4.51
N ILE A 103 -0.97 5.23 3.87
CA ILE A 103 -1.16 4.76 2.50
C ILE A 103 -1.46 5.98 1.64
N GLU A 104 -0.63 6.21 0.64
CA GLU A 104 -0.81 7.33 -0.29
C GLU A 104 -1.42 6.86 -1.60
N LEU A 105 -2.44 7.59 -2.05
CA LEU A 105 -3.04 7.38 -3.36
C LEU A 105 -2.59 8.49 -4.30
N ARG A 106 -1.86 8.14 -5.35
CA ARG A 106 -1.37 9.11 -6.32
C ARG A 106 -2.03 8.88 -7.68
N PRO A 107 -2.65 9.90 -8.29
CA PRO A 107 -3.23 9.75 -9.62
C PRO A 107 -2.10 9.59 -10.63
N MET A 108 -2.18 8.55 -11.47
CA MET A 108 -1.34 8.45 -12.64
C MET A 108 -1.80 9.52 -13.63
N HIS A 109 -0.93 10.50 -13.87
CA HIS A 109 -1.14 11.46 -14.93
C HIS A 109 -0.87 10.73 -16.25
N MET A 110 -1.92 10.59 -17.08
CA MET A 110 -1.75 10.26 -18.50
C MET A 110 -1.46 11.52 -19.31
#